data_AF-A0A956G7U1-F1
#
_entry.id   AF-A0A956G7U1-F1
#
_cell.length_a   1.000
_cell.length_b   1.000
_cell.length_c   1.000
_cell.angle_alpha   90.00
_cell.angle_beta   90.00
_cell.angle_gamma   90.00
#
_symmetry.space_group_name_H-M   'P 1'
#
loop_
_entity.id
_entity.type
_entity.pdbx_description
1 polymer ?
#
loop_
_entity_poly.entity_id
_entity_poly.type
_entity_poly.pdbx_seq_one_letter_code
_entity_poly.pdbx_strand_id
1 'polypeptide(L)'
;MSWRRYIAPTLACLTLGLAPFVPEPHVIGKLRWVIGGAHGMRIVDWFDLLFHGAPWLWLAGTLVYDAVTLLRKRTGGGGGDGASSRGKWLLLGVAMLGAALCVAWSLAGAPTSS
;
A
#
# COMPACT_ATOMS: atom_id res chain seq x y z
N MET A 1 -18.12 -10.02 1.97
CA MET A 1 -17.02 -9.05 2.15
C MET A 1 -16.34 -9.39 3.47
N SER A 2 -15.06 -9.79 3.49
CA SER A 2 -14.42 -10.18 4.76
C SER A 2 -13.85 -8.92 5.41
N TRP A 3 -14.54 -8.44 6.43
CA TRP A 3 -14.19 -7.22 7.17
C TRP A 3 -12.77 -7.23 7.76
N ARG A 4 -12.20 -8.42 7.99
CA ARG A 4 -10.82 -8.64 8.47
C ARG A 4 -9.76 -7.95 7.62
N ARG A 5 -9.99 -7.77 6.31
CA ARG A 5 -9.04 -7.13 5.38
C ARG A 5 -8.86 -5.63 5.62
N TYR A 6 -9.82 -5.00 6.28
CA TYR A 6 -9.83 -3.55 6.51
C TYR A 6 -9.24 -3.16 7.87
N ILE A 7 -9.16 -4.09 8.82
CA ILE A 7 -8.68 -3.80 10.18
C ILE A 7 -7.26 -3.24 10.15
N ALA A 8 -6.31 -3.98 9.55
CA ALA A 8 -4.91 -3.58 9.52
C ALA A 8 -4.65 -2.23 8.81
N PRO A 9 -5.15 -1.97 7.58
CA PRO A 9 -4.94 -0.68 6.93
C PRO A 9 -5.64 0.46 7.67
N THR A 10 -6.80 0.22 8.29
CA THR A 10 -7.49 1.24 9.09
C THR A 10 -6.66 1.62 10.32
N LEU A 11 -6.15 0.63 11.06
CA LEU A 11 -5.28 0.88 12.22
C LEU A 11 -3.98 1.59 11.80
N ALA A 12 -3.41 1.23 10.65
CA ALA A 12 -2.23 1.90 10.11
C ALA A 12 -2.52 3.36 9.70
N CYS A 13 -3.69 3.66 9.12
CA CYS A 13 -4.10 5.05 8.84
C CYS A 13 -4.26 5.85 10.15
N LEU A 14 -4.91 5.25 11.14
CA LEU A 14 -5.19 5.91 12.41
C LEU A 14 -3.94 6.14 13.26
N THR A 15 -2.90 5.33 13.11
CA THR A 15 -1.66 5.46 13.87
C THR A 15 -0.57 6.15 13.06
N LEU A 16 -0.08 5.50 12.00
CA LEU A 16 1.02 5.97 11.18
C LEU A 16 0.59 7.08 10.21
N GLY A 17 -0.57 6.93 9.57
CA GLY A 17 -1.01 7.84 8.51
C GLY A 17 -1.43 9.23 9.00
N LEU A 18 -1.86 9.34 10.26
CA LEU A 18 -2.28 10.59 10.89
C LEU A 18 -1.21 11.19 11.80
N ALA A 19 -0.10 10.47 12.05
CA ALA A 19 0.95 11.01 12.89
C ALA A 19 1.65 12.22 12.22
N PRO A 20 2.12 13.19 13.02
CA PRO A 20 1.70 13.50 14.38
C PRO A 20 0.28 14.11 14.39
N PHE A 21 -0.53 13.81 15.42
CA PHE A 21 -1.92 14.29 15.48
C PHE A 21 -2.06 15.80 15.78
N VAL A 22 -0.99 16.43 16.28
CA VAL A 22 -0.96 17.83 16.70
C VAL A 22 0.38 18.45 16.24
N PRO A 23 0.41 19.69 15.72
CA PRO A 23 -0.73 20.59 15.45
C PRO A 23 -1.56 20.19 14.23
N GLU A 24 -0.95 19.52 13.23
CA GLU A 24 -1.64 18.92 12.09
C GLU A 24 -0.90 17.66 11.60
N PRO A 25 -1.60 16.66 11.03
CA PRO A 25 -0.99 15.49 10.42
C PRO A 25 0.02 15.85 9.33
N HIS A 26 1.20 15.22 9.36
CA HIS A 26 2.26 15.44 8.38
C HIS A 26 1.77 15.25 6.94
N VAL A 27 0.94 14.23 6.69
CA VAL A 27 0.38 13.95 5.36
C VAL A 27 -0.36 15.16 4.77
N ILE A 28 -1.08 15.93 5.59
CA ILE A 28 -1.84 17.11 5.14
C ILE A 28 -0.88 18.25 4.79
N GLY A 29 0.09 18.53 5.67
CA GLY A 29 1.09 19.57 5.43
C GLY A 29 1.91 19.30 4.17
N LYS A 30 2.37 18.05 4.00
CA LYS A 30 3.11 17.65 2.80
C LYS A 30 2.25 17.69 1.54
N LEU A 31 0.98 17.30 1.61
CA LEU A 31 0.07 17.38 0.46
C LEU A 31 -0.16 18.82 0.02
N ARG A 32 -0.38 19.75 0.97
CA ARG A 32 -0.47 21.20 0.67
C ARG A 32 0.80 21.72 0.03
N TRP A 33 1.95 21.27 0.50
CA TRP A 33 3.24 21.65 -0.07
C TRP A 33 3.41 21.15 -1.50
N VAL A 34 3.00 19.90 -1.79
CA VAL A 34 2.99 19.34 -3.15
C VAL A 34 2.04 20.12 -4.06
N ILE A 35 0.84 20.45 -3.59
CA ILE A 35 -0.13 21.27 -4.34
C ILE A 35 0.45 22.66 -4.64
N GLY A 36 1.24 23.22 -3.72
CA GLY A 36 1.98 24.48 -3.89
C GLY A 36 3.21 24.39 -4.81
N GLY A 37 3.42 23.27 -5.53
CA GLY A 37 4.53 23.10 -6.48
C GLY A 37 5.77 22.43 -5.91
N ALA A 38 5.72 21.90 -4.67
CA ALA A 38 6.82 21.21 -4.00
C ALA A 38 8.15 22.01 -3.95
N HIS A 39 8.07 23.34 -4.01
CA HIS A 39 9.23 24.21 -3.99
C HIS A 39 10.01 24.05 -2.69
N GLY A 40 11.28 23.63 -2.81
CA GLY A 40 12.17 23.42 -1.67
C GLY A 40 11.93 22.12 -0.89
N MET A 41 11.12 21.18 -1.38
CA MET A 41 10.99 19.86 -0.73
C MET A 41 12.30 19.09 -0.79
N ARG A 42 12.78 18.65 0.37
CA ARG A 42 13.95 17.78 0.48
C ARG A 42 13.52 16.32 0.30
N ILE A 43 14.49 15.45 0.03
CA ILE A 43 14.26 13.99 -0.05
C ILE A 43 13.57 13.47 1.23
N VAL A 44 13.93 14.03 2.40
CA VAL A 44 13.31 13.64 3.68
C VAL A 44 11.81 13.98 3.72
N ASP A 45 11.39 15.06 3.08
CA ASP A 45 9.99 15.49 3.03
C ASP A 45 9.17 14.60 2.09
N TRP A 46 9.78 14.14 1.00
CA TRP A 46 9.20 13.14 0.12
C TRP A 46 9.04 11.79 0.81
N PHE A 47 10.04 11.38 1.59
CA PHE A 47 9.97 10.16 2.37
C PHE A 47 8.88 10.26 3.44
N ASP A 48 8.78 11.40 4.13
CA ASP A 48 7.73 11.66 5.12
C ASP A 48 6.33 11.61 4.50
N LEU A 49 6.12 12.22 3.33
CA LEU A 49 4.87 12.12 2.58
C LEU A 49 4.53 10.68 2.18
N LEU A 50 5.50 9.93 1.66
CA LEU A 50 5.31 8.54 1.26
C LEU A 50 4.97 7.66 2.48
N PHE A 51 5.69 7.84 3.57
CA PHE A 51 5.56 7.02 4.77
C PHE A 51 4.20 7.20 5.45
N HIS A 52 3.74 8.46 5.57
CA HIS A 52 2.42 8.77 6.14
C HIS A 52 1.29 8.58 5.11
N GLY A 53 1.57 8.68 3.81
CA GLY A 53 0.61 8.46 2.73
C GLY A 53 0.35 6.98 2.41
N ALA A 54 1.33 6.10 2.62
CA ALA A 54 1.24 4.68 2.26
C ALA A 54 0.05 3.93 2.92
N PRO A 55 -0.27 4.13 4.21
CA PRO A 55 -1.44 3.52 4.83
C PRO A 55 -2.75 3.89 4.11
N TRP A 56 -2.89 5.16 3.70
CA TRP A 56 -4.08 5.64 2.99
C TRP A 56 -4.22 5.00 1.61
N LEU A 57 -3.11 4.87 0.88
CA LEU A 57 -3.09 4.19 -0.42
C LEU A 57 -3.44 2.70 -0.28
N TRP A 58 -2.96 2.04 0.78
CA TRP A 58 -3.28 0.65 1.05
C TRP A 58 -4.79 0.46 1.36
N LEU A 59 -5.36 1.32 2.20
CA LEU A 59 -6.80 1.30 2.50
C LEU A 59 -7.64 1.55 1.24
N ALA A 60 -7.31 2.60 0.48
CA ALA A 60 -8.00 2.96 -0.76
C ALA A 60 -7.90 1.84 -1.80
N GLY A 61 -6.70 1.27 -2.00
CA GLY A 61 -6.49 0.15 -2.92
C GLY A 61 -7.30 -1.08 -2.55
N THR A 62 -7.42 -1.38 -1.26
CA THR A 62 -8.25 -2.50 -0.77
C THR A 62 -9.74 -2.27 -1.08
N LEU A 63 -10.24 -1.06 -0.84
CA LEU A 63 -11.62 -0.68 -1.15
C LEU A 63 -11.91 -0.75 -2.65
N VAL A 64 -11.02 -0.19 -3.47
CA VAL A 64 -11.16 -0.19 -4.94
C VAL A 64 -11.14 -1.62 -5.48
N TYR A 65 -10.22 -2.47 -5.01
CA TYR A 65 -10.14 -3.87 -5.45
C TYR A 65 -11.45 -4.63 -5.14
N ASP A 66 -11.96 -4.50 -3.92
CA ASP A 66 -13.20 -5.15 -3.52
C ASP A 66 -14.40 -4.56 -4.31
N ALA A 67 -14.46 -3.24 -4.51
CA ALA A 67 -15.48 -2.60 -5.32
C ALA A 67 -15.47 -3.10 -6.77
N VAL A 68 -14.31 -3.13 -7.43
CA VAL A 68 -14.16 -3.66 -8.79
C VAL A 68 -14.56 -5.14 -8.86
N THR A 69 -14.19 -5.93 -7.86
CA THR A 69 -14.54 -7.35 -7.79
C THR A 69 -16.07 -7.53 -7.64
N LEU A 70 -16.73 -6.67 -6.87
CA LEU A 70 -18.19 -6.69 -6.72
C LEU A 70 -18.89 -6.24 -8.01
N LEU A 71 -18.41 -5.17 -8.65
CA LEU A 71 -18.95 -4.69 -9.91
C LEU A 71 -18.83 -5.75 -11.00
N ARG A 72 -17.66 -6.40 -11.14
CA ARG A 72 -17.44 -7.51 -12.07
C ARG A 72 -18.39 -8.68 -11.85
N LYS A 73 -18.68 -9.02 -10.59
CA LYS A 73 -19.65 -10.07 -10.25
C LYS A 73 -21.08 -9.68 -10.63
N ARG A 74 -21.44 -8.40 -10.52
CA ARG A 74 -22.77 -7.89 -10.88
C ARG A 74 -23.00 -7.87 -12.39
N THR A 75 -21.96 -7.51 -13.16
CA THR A 75 -22.01 -7.51 -14.63
C THR A 75 -21.81 -8.90 -15.24
N GLY A 76 -21.07 -9.80 -14.56
CA GLY A 76 -20.83 -11.18 -14.98
C GLY A 76 -21.87 -12.20 -14.48
N GLY A 77 -22.96 -11.74 -13.86
CA GLY A 77 -24.03 -12.56 -13.28
C GLY A 77 -24.95 -13.24 -14.30
N GLY A 78 -24.37 -13.89 -15.32
CA GLY A 78 -25.07 -14.71 -16.31
C GLY A 78 -24.31 -15.97 -16.77
N GLY A 79 -23.18 -16.34 -16.16
CA GLY A 79 -22.48 -17.58 -16.52
C GLY A 79 -21.46 -17.95 -15.47
N GLY A 80 -21.64 -19.13 -14.87
CA GLY A 80 -20.86 -19.61 -13.73
C GLY A 80 -19.37 -19.67 -14.00
N ASP A 81 -18.57 -19.53 -12.93
CA ASP A 81 -17.26 -20.18 -12.85
C ASP A 81 -16.79 -20.29 -11.39
N GLY A 82 -16.82 -21.53 -10.90
CA GLY A 82 -16.17 -21.98 -9.67
C GLY A 82 -14.66 -22.11 -9.84
N ALA A 83 -13.96 -21.04 -10.26
CA ALA A 83 -12.51 -21.05 -10.34
C ALA A 83 -11.89 -20.63 -9.00
N SER A 84 -11.44 -21.64 -8.25
CA SER A 84 -10.69 -21.60 -6.99
C SER A 84 -9.81 -20.36 -6.81
N SER A 85 -10.26 -19.47 -5.92
CA SER A 85 -9.58 -18.24 -5.49
C SER A 85 -8.28 -18.49 -4.71
N ARG A 86 -7.95 -19.75 -4.36
CA ARG A 86 -6.76 -20.10 -3.56
C ARG A 86 -5.44 -19.91 -4.31
N GLY A 87 -5.40 -20.08 -5.63
CA GLY A 87 -4.15 -19.96 -6.40
C GLY A 87 -3.66 -18.51 -6.56
N LYS A 88 -4.57 -17.54 -6.59
CA LYS A 88 -4.21 -16.13 -6.86
C LYS A 88 -3.55 -15.43 -5.68
N TRP A 89 -3.90 -15.79 -4.44
CA TRP A 89 -3.26 -15.28 -3.22
C TRP A 89 -1.90 -15.94 -2.95
N LEU A 90 -1.71 -17.20 -3.37
CA LEU A 90 -0.40 -17.86 -3.31
C LEU A 90 0.60 -17.15 -4.24
N LEU A 91 0.18 -16.82 -5.47
CA LEU A 91 1.03 -16.12 -6.44
C LEU A 91 1.39 -14.70 -6.01
N LEU A 92 0.44 -13.95 -5.43
CA LEU A 92 0.72 -12.63 -4.85
C LEU A 92 1.63 -12.72 -3.62
N GLY A 93 1.48 -13.75 -2.78
CA GLY A 93 2.35 -14.00 -1.63
C GLY A 93 3.78 -14.36 -2.04
N VAL A 94 3.95 -15.21 -3.04
CA VAL A 94 5.27 -15.58 -3.60
C VAL A 94 5.94 -14.39 -4.29
N ALA A 95 5.19 -13.56 -5.01
CA ALA A 95 5.73 -12.37 -5.66
C ALA A 95 6.25 -11.31 -4.65
N MET A 96 5.56 -11.14 -3.52
CA MET A 96 5.98 -10.22 -2.47
C MET A 96 7.18 -10.74 -1.66
N LEU A 97 7.26 -12.05 -1.42
CA LEU A 97 8.45 -12.67 -0.81
C LEU A 97 9.69 -12.57 -1.71
N GLY A 98 9.51 -12.76 -3.02
CA GLY A 98 10.58 -12.63 -4.01
C GLY A 98 11.16 -11.21 -4.08
N ALA A 99 10.30 -10.18 -4.04
CA ALA A 99 10.74 -8.79 -4.01
C ALA A 99 11.53 -8.45 -2.73
N ALA A 100 11.11 -8.96 -1.57
CA ALA A 100 11.83 -8.77 -0.30
C ALA A 100 13.21 -9.45 -0.31
N LEU A 101 13.31 -10.67 -0.85
CA LEU A 101 14.59 -11.40 -0.97
C LEU A 101 15.55 -10.74 -1.98
N CYS A 102 15.03 -10.16 -3.06
CA CYS A 102 15.85 -9.47 -4.06
C CYS A 102 16.47 -8.17 -3.51
N VAL A 103 15.71 -7.43 -2.70
CA VAL A 103 16.21 -6.25 -1.98
C VAL A 103 17.23 -6.65 -0.91
N ALA A 104 16.97 -7.74 -0.17
CA ALA A 104 17.91 -8.25 0.84
C ALA A 104 19.24 -8.73 0.22
N TRP A 105 19.20 -9.41 -0.92
CA TRP A 105 20.41 -9.84 -1.66
C TRP A 105 21.22 -8.66 -2.19
N SER A 106 20.54 -7.60 -2.66
CA SER A 106 21.20 -6.41 -3.19
C SER A 106 21.92 -5.58 -2.11
N LEU A 107 21.52 -5.73 -0.84
CA LEU A 107 22.14 -5.06 0.32
C LEU A 107 23.23 -5.91 1.00
N ALA A 108 23.32 -7.21 0.69
CA ALA A 108 24.20 -8.13 1.39
C ALA A 108 25.69 -7.99 1.03
N GLY A 109 26.04 -7.33 -0.08
CA GLY A 109 27.44 -7.10 -0.50
C GLY A 109 28.20 -8.40 -0.82
N ALA A 110 28.68 -8.55 -2.05
CA ALA A 110 29.48 -9.73 -2.40
C ALA A 110 30.78 -9.76 -1.56
N PRO A 111 31.18 -10.92 -0.99
CA PRO A 111 32.45 -11.03 -0.28
C PRO A 111 33.59 -10.76 -1.26
N THR A 112 34.37 -9.71 -1.00
CA THR A 112 35.58 -9.42 -1.76
C THR A 112 36.65 -10.45 -1.38
N SER A 113 36.95 -11.36 -2.30
CA SER A 113 38.10 -12.25 -2.17
C SER A 113 39.38 -11.42 -2.39
N SER A 114 40.16 -11.25 -1.33
CA SER A 114 41.58 -10.84 -1.37
C SER A 114 42.46 -12.06 -1.59
#